data_AF-A0A840SQ02-F1
#
_entry.id   AF-A0A840SQ02-F1
#
_cell.length_a   1.000
_cell.length_b   1.000
_cell.length_c   1.000
_cell.angle_alpha   90.00
_cell.angle_beta   90.00
_cell.angle_gamma   90.00
#
_symmetry.space_group_name_H-M   'P 1'
#
loop_
_entity.id
_entity.type
_entity.pdbx_description
1 polymer ?
#
loop_
_entity_poly.entity_id
_entity_poly.type
_entity_poly.pdbx_seq_one_letter_code
_entity_poly.pdbx_strand_id
1 'polypeptide(L)' 'MSTDTANAPATLTEEELSKDAFFTRLGDLSQEIVAAHGRDFAMGALVLAARWIAEGRLGGEEKPH' A
#
# COMPACT_ATOMS: atom_id res chain seq x y z
N MET A 1 -20.89 -37.26 -9.60
CA MET A 1 -19.86 -37.51 -8.57
C MET A 1 -18.58 -36.85 -9.04
N SER A 2 -18.28 -35.66 -8.52
CA SER A 2 -17.31 -35.45 -7.41
C SER A 2 -15.89 -35.68 -7.92
N THR A 3 -15.14 -34.62 -8.20
CA THR A 3 -14.18 -34.15 -7.18
C THR A 3 -14.25 -32.64 -6.95
N ASP A 4 -14.79 -32.31 -5.78
CA ASP A 4 -14.52 -31.11 -5.01
C ASP A 4 -13.00 -31.05 -4.75
N THR A 5 -12.27 -30.23 -5.52
CA THR A 5 -10.88 -29.92 -5.20
C THR A 5 -10.91 -28.96 -4.03
N ALA A 6 -10.72 -29.56 -2.85
CA ALA A 6 -10.60 -28.93 -1.56
C ALA A 6 -9.82 -27.60 -1.64
N ASN A 7 -10.54 -26.53 -1.34
CA ASN A 7 -10.04 -25.26 -0.86
C ASN A 7 -9.23 -25.50 0.42
N ALA A 8 -7.93 -25.72 0.30
CA ALA A 8 -7.02 -25.62 1.43
C ALA A 8 -6.96 -24.15 1.86
N PRO A 9 -7.10 -23.82 3.16
CA PRO A 9 -6.89 -22.45 3.60
C PRO A 9 -5.44 -22.11 3.26
N ALA A 10 -5.22 -21.18 2.33
CA ALA A 10 -3.89 -20.68 2.05
C ALA A 10 -3.37 -20.01 3.33
N THR A 11 -2.55 -20.73 4.08
CA THR A 11 -1.79 -20.15 5.19
C THR A 11 -0.91 -19.07 4.59
N LEU A 12 -1.24 -17.81 4.83
CA LEU A 12 -0.44 -16.67 4.38
C LEU A 12 0.97 -16.83 4.94
N THR A 13 1.95 -16.70 4.06
CA THR A 13 3.36 -16.65 4.43
C THR A 13 3.64 -15.43 5.30
N GLU A 14 4.72 -15.46 6.08
CA GLU A 14 5.13 -14.32 6.91
C GLU A 14 5.33 -13.04 6.07
N GLU A 15 5.81 -13.19 4.83
CA GLU A 15 5.94 -12.08 3.89
C GLU A 15 4.58 -11.49 3.48
N GLU A 16 3.60 -12.34 3.20
CA GLU A 16 2.24 -11.90 2.86
C GLU A 16 1.55 -11.22 4.03
N LEU A 17 1.70 -11.74 5.25
CA LEU A 17 1.20 -11.11 6.47
C LEU A 17 1.83 -9.73 6.70
N SER A 18 3.14 -9.62 6.48
CA SER A 18 3.84 -8.34 6.57
C SER A 18 3.29 -7.35 5.54
N LYS A 19 3.10 -7.76 4.28
CA LYS A 19 2.56 -6.91 3.22
C LYS A 19 1.13 -6.45 3.56
N ASP A 20 0.28 -7.37 4.02
CA ASP A 20 -1.10 -7.07 4.39
C ASP A 20 -1.20 -6.04 5.53
N ALA A 21 -0.31 -6.13 6.53
CA ALA A 21 -0.22 -5.14 7.60
C ALA A 21 0.13 -3.74 7.07
N PHE A 22 0.99 -3.63 6.05
CA PHE A 22 1.29 -2.35 5.40
C PHE A 22 0.09 -1.83 4.59
N PHE A 23 -0.61 -2.71 3.87
CA PHE A 23 -1.83 -2.31 3.13
C PHE A 23 -2.92 -1.80 4.07
N THR A 24 -3.11 -2.45 5.22
CA THR A 24 -4.05 -2.00 6.24
C THR A 24 -3.72 -0.59 6.72
N ARG A 25 -2.46 -0.36 7.12
CA ARG A 25 -1.99 0.97 7.56
C ARG A 25 -2.12 2.03 6.48
N LEU A 26 -1.84 1.68 5.22
CA LEU A 26 -2.01 2.58 4.09
C LEU A 26 -3.48 2.95 3.89
N GLY A 27 -4.39 1.99 4.08
CA GLY A 27 -5.83 2.20 4.05
C GLY A 27 -6.28 3.17 5.15
N ASP A 28 -5.87 2.94 6.39
CA ASP A 28 -6.19 3.81 7.53
C ASP A 28 -5.69 5.24 7.30
N LEU A 29 -4.43 5.39 6.89
CA LEU A 29 -3.85 6.70 6.55
C LEU A 29 -4.63 7.39 5.42
N SER A 30 -5.05 6.63 4.40
CA SER A 30 -5.85 7.16 3.31
C SER A 30 -7.18 7.71 3.83
N GLN A 31 -7.85 7.00 4.75
CA GLN A 31 -9.10 7.48 5.36
C GLN A 31 -8.89 8.75 6.19
N GLU A 32 -7.79 8.85 6.93
CA GLU A 32 -7.45 10.06 7.69
C GLU A 32 -7.27 11.27 6.77
N ILE A 33 -6.54 11.10 5.65
CA ILE A 33 -6.32 12.19 4.68
C ILE A 33 -7.65 12.57 4.01
N VAL A 34 -8.50 11.60 3.67
CA VAL A 34 -9.83 11.85 3.09
C VAL A 34 -10.71 12.63 4.08
N ALA A 35 -10.71 12.27 5.35
CA ALA A 35 -11.51 12.94 6.38
C ALA A 35 -11.06 14.39 6.61
N ALA A 36 -9.75 14.66 6.54
CA ALA A 36 -9.20 15.99 6.76
C ALA A 36 -9.26 16.91 5.53
N HIS A 37 -9.05 16.37 4.33
CA HIS A 37 -8.79 17.17 3.12
C HIS A 37 -9.62 16.78 1.90
N GLY A 38 -10.44 15.73 1.99
CA GLY A 38 -11.28 15.24 0.91
C GLY A 38 -10.61 14.19 0.02
N ARG A 39 -11.45 13.49 -0.74
CA ARG A 39 -11.07 12.32 -1.54
C ARG A 39 -10.08 12.65 -2.67
N ASP A 40 -10.31 13.74 -3.38
CA ASP A 40 -9.50 14.09 -4.55
C ASP A 40 -8.06 14.44 -4.14
N PHE A 41 -7.91 15.15 -3.02
CA PHE A 41 -6.60 15.45 -2.45
C PHE A 41 -5.88 14.18 -2.00
N ALA A 42 -6.55 13.30 -1.24
CA ALA A 42 -5.95 12.05 -0.77
C ALA A 42 -5.43 11.18 -1.92
N MET A 43 -6.23 11.04 -2.98
CA MET A 43 -5.85 10.28 -4.17
C MET A 43 -4.62 10.88 -4.85
N GLY A 44 -4.61 12.20 -5.06
CA GLY A 44 -3.47 12.91 -5.66
C GLY A 44 -2.18 12.77 -4.83
N ALA A 45 -2.28 12.90 -3.50
CA ALA A 45 -1.15 12.77 -2.59
C ALA A 45 -0.54 11.36 -2.63
N LEU A 46 -1.36 10.32 -2.63
CA LEU A 46 -0.88 8.93 -2.69
C LEU A 46 -0.27 8.57 -4.04
N VAL A 47 -0.85 9.07 -5.14
CA VAL A 47 -0.26 8.91 -6.49
C VAL A 47 1.10 9.62 -6.57
N LEU A 48 1.23 10.82 -5.99
CA LEU A 48 2.51 11.53 -5.94
C LEU A 48 3.54 10.80 -5.08
N ALA A 49 3.14 10.26 -3.94
CA ALA A 49 4.00 9.43 -3.10
C ALA A 49 4.53 8.22 -3.88
N ALA A 50 3.66 7.49 -4.57
CA ALA A 50 4.04 6.37 -5.43
C ALA A 50 5.04 6.79 -6.53
N ARG A 51 4.82 7.96 -7.15
CA ARG A 51 5.74 8.53 -8.15
C ARG A 51 7.11 8.83 -7.56
N TRP A 52 7.20 9.37 -6.35
CA TRP A 52 8.49 9.58 -5.69
C TRP A 52 9.23 8.27 -5.41
N ILE A 53 8.52 7.20 -5.05
CA ILE A 53 9.12 5.87 -4.90
C ILE A 53 9.74 5.42 -6.23
N ALA A 54 8.96 5.51 -7.32
CA ALA A 54 9.40 5.11 -8.64
C ALA A 54 10.59 5.96 -9.15
N GLU A 55 10.64 7.23 -8.77
CA GLU A 55 11.74 8.15 -9.09
C GLU A 55 12.95 8.03 -8.15
N GLY A 56 12.88 7.21 -7.10
CA GLY A 56 13.96 7.08 -6.10
C GLY A 56 14.12 8.33 -5.21
N ARG A 57 13.08 9.16 -5.08
CA ARG A 57 13.11 10.44 -4.34
C ARG A 57 12.68 10.32 -2.88
N LEU A 58 12.54 9.10 -2.36
CA LEU A 58 12.23 8.85 -0.96
C LEU A 58 13.51 9.01 -0.13
N GLY A 59 13.62 10.16 0.52
CA GLY A 59 14.85 10.59 1.18
C GLY A 59 15.56 11.58 0.30
N GLY A 60 15.78 12.79 0.81
CA GLY A 60 16.53 13.82 0.10
C GLY A 60 17.95 13.33 -0.19
N GLU A 61 18.15 12.66 -1.33
CA GLU A 61 19.44 12.68 -2.00
C GLU A 61 19.63 14.10 -2.52
N GLU A 62 20.11 14.95 -1.62
CA GLU A 62 20.89 16.12 -1.95
C GLU A 62 22.07 15.62 -2.78
N LYS A 63 21.88 15.59 -4.10
CA LYS A 63 22.92 15.20 -5.06
C LYS A 63 24.08 16.20 -4.90
N PRO A 64 25.28 15.79 -4.47
CA PRO A 64 26.39 16.72 -4.32
C PRO A 64 27.17 16.78 -5.63
N HIS A 65 26.76 17.60 -6.60
CA HIS A 65 27.61 17.95 -7.76
C HIS A 65 27.43 19.42 -8.12
#